data_AF-A0A7W1N4G9-F1
#
_entry.id   AF-A0A7W1N4G9-F1
#
_cell.length_a   1.000
_cell.length_b   1.000
_cell.length_c   1.000
_cell.angle_alpha   90.00
_cell.angle_beta   90.00
_cell.angle_gamma   90.00
#
_symmetry.space_group_name_H-M   'P 1'
#
loop_
_entity.id
_entity.type
_entity.pdbx_description
1 polymer ?
#
loop_
_entity_poly.entity_id
_entity_poly.type
_entity_poly.pdbx_seq_one_letter_code
_entity_poly.pdbx_strand_id
1 'polypeptide(L)' 'MTYEDAVTRLMELARENGGTVTAAQVEADPALSDDQPTVSAAARALGGSTNVFSADEPDGRAWFPFSSLLFSEVGSSARH' A
#
# COMPACT_ATOMS: atom_id res chain seq x y z
N MET A 1 11.82 -9.42 -2.86
CA MET A 1 11.34 -9.42 -1.44
C MET A 1 10.33 -10.54 -1.24
N THR A 2 9.88 -10.86 -0.01
CA THR A 2 8.74 -11.78 0.17
C THR A 2 7.40 -11.04 0.17
N TYR A 3 6.30 -11.79 0.03
CA TYR A 3 4.95 -11.24 0.16
C TYR A 3 4.71 -10.58 1.54
N GLU A 4 5.20 -11.19 2.62
CA GLU A 4 5.06 -10.65 3.99
C GLU A 4 5.90 -9.38 4.18
N ASP A 5 7.09 -9.31 3.57
CA ASP A 5 7.91 -8.10 3.55
C ASP A 5 7.20 -6.96 2.79
N ALA A 6 6.58 -7.27 1.64
CA ALA A 6 5.83 -6.29 0.86
C ALA A 6 4.64 -5.73 1.65
N VAL A 7 3.86 -6.60 2.31
CA VAL A 7 2.75 -6.20 3.18
C VAL A 7 3.26 -5.32 4.34
N THR A 8 4.35 -5.73 4.99
CA THR A 8 4.96 -4.97 6.09
C THR A 8 5.40 -3.59 5.63
N ARG A 9 6.12 -3.50 4.52
CA ARG A 9 6.62 -2.23 3.99
C ARG A 9 5.49 -1.31 3.55
N LEU A 10 4.43 -1.83 2.94
CA LEU A 10 3.23 -1.04 2.60
C LEU A 10 2.53 -0.47 3.85
N MET A 11 2.44 -1.25 4.93
CA MET A 11 1.87 -0.76 6.19
C MET A 11 2.76 0.27 6.89
N GLU A 12 4.08 0.09 6.83
CA GLU A 12 5.03 1.09 7.32
C GLU A 12 4.90 2.39 6.54
N LEU A 13 4.90 2.32 5.20
CA LEU A 13 4.71 3.47 4.34
C LEU A 13 3.37 4.17 4.63
N ALA A 14 2.30 3.42 4.92
CA ALA A 14 1.03 3.97 5.37
C ALA A 14 1.19 4.73 6.69
N ARG A 15 1.87 4.15 7.69
CA ARG A 15 2.13 4.77 9.01
C ARG A 15 2.91 6.08 8.86
N GLU A 16 3.94 6.08 8.04
CA GLU A 16 4.78 7.25 7.74
C GLU A 16 3.97 8.39 7.11
N ASN A 17 2.87 8.07 6.40
CA ASN A 17 2.03 9.01 5.66
C ASN A 17 0.62 9.19 6.26
N GLY A 18 0.45 8.93 7.57
CA GLY A 18 -0.81 9.20 8.28
C GLY A 18 -1.95 8.25 7.93
N GLY A 19 -1.63 7.03 7.51
CA GLY A 19 -2.55 5.96 7.18
C GLY A 19 -2.88 5.82 5.71
N THR A 20 -2.31 6.64 4.81
CA THR A 20 -2.58 6.56 3.37
C THR A 20 -1.31 6.27 2.59
N VAL A 21 -1.42 5.39 1.59
CA VAL A 21 -0.38 5.08 0.62
C VAL A 21 -0.91 5.37 -0.78
N THR A 22 -0.16 6.13 -1.56
CA THR A 22 -0.49 6.45 -2.96
C THR A 22 0.43 5.67 -3.91
N ALA A 23 -0.02 5.47 -5.16
CA ALA A 23 0.79 4.84 -6.19
C ALA A 23 2.17 5.51 -6.30
N ALA A 24 2.21 6.85 -6.36
CA ALA A 24 3.46 7.60 -6.46
C ALA A 24 4.44 7.34 -5.29
N GLN A 25 3.92 7.12 -4.07
CA GLN A 25 4.77 6.79 -2.92
C GLN A 25 5.32 5.37 -2.98
N VAL A 26 4.50 4.41 -3.45
CA VAL A 26 4.95 3.03 -3.66
C VAL A 26 6.00 2.96 -4.75
N GLU A 27 5.77 3.66 -5.87
CA GLU A 27 6.67 3.71 -7.01
C GLU A 27 7.99 4.44 -6.69
N ALA A 28 7.94 5.44 -5.81
CA ALA A 28 9.13 6.14 -5.34
C ALA A 28 9.95 5.35 -4.30
N ASP A 29 9.37 4.31 -3.69
CA ASP A 29 10.06 3.47 -2.71
C ASP A 29 10.94 2.43 -3.44
N PRO A 30 12.27 2.48 -3.28
CA PRO A 30 13.18 1.61 -4.02
C PRO A 30 13.07 0.15 -3.59
N ALA A 31 12.61 -0.16 -2.37
CA ALA A 31 12.40 -1.54 -1.96
C ALA A 31 11.14 -2.08 -2.64
N LEU A 32 10.03 -1.34 -2.61
CA LEU A 32 8.77 -1.78 -3.22
C LEU A 32 8.86 -1.88 -4.75
N SER A 33 9.55 -0.94 -5.40
CA SER A 33 9.71 -0.92 -6.85
C SER A 33 10.63 -2.01 -7.41
N ASP A 34 11.42 -2.67 -6.57
CA ASP A 34 12.30 -3.80 -6.96
C ASP A 34 11.50 -5.06 -7.33
N ASP A 35 10.35 -5.28 -6.68
CA ASP A 35 9.53 -6.49 -6.83
C ASP A 35 8.05 -6.16 -7.05
N GLN A 36 7.79 -5.43 -8.13
CA GLN A 36 6.47 -4.98 -8.56
C GLN A 36 5.37 -6.07 -8.52
N PRO A 37 5.57 -7.31 -9.05
CA PRO A 37 4.50 -8.30 -9.04
C PRO A 37 4.12 -8.74 -7.62
N THR A 38 5.10 -8.89 -6.72
CA THR A 38 4.85 -9.24 -5.31
C THR A 38 4.12 -8.11 -4.59
N VAL A 39 4.53 -6.87 -4.81
CA VAL A 39 3.88 -5.69 -4.21
C VAL A 39 2.46 -5.52 -4.72
N SER A 40 2.21 -5.70 -6.02
CA SER A 40 0.85 -5.62 -6.58
C SER A 40 -0.07 -6.72 -6.04
N ALA A 41 0.47 -7.93 -5.82
CA ALA A 41 -0.29 -9.02 -5.19
C ALA A 41 -0.61 -8.70 -3.71
N ALA A 42 0.37 -8.22 -2.94
CA ALA A 42 0.21 -7.79 -1.56
C ALA A 42 -0.82 -6.65 -1.44
N ALA A 43 -0.69 -5.63 -2.29
CA ALA A 43 -1.62 -4.51 -2.34
C ALA A 43 -3.04 -4.98 -2.62
N ARG A 44 -3.26 -5.92 -3.55
CA ARG A 44 -4.58 -6.46 -3.85
C ARG A 44 -5.20 -7.21 -2.67
N ALA A 45 -4.41 -8.00 -1.97
CA ALA A 45 -4.88 -8.68 -0.77
C ALA A 45 -5.24 -7.68 0.34
N LEU A 46 -4.45 -6.62 0.51
CA LEU A 46 -4.73 -5.54 1.44
C LEU A 46 -5.99 -4.77 1.03
N GLY A 47 -6.12 -4.35 -0.23
CA GLY A 47 -7.27 -3.60 -0.73
C GLY A 47 -8.61 -4.36 -0.69
N GLY A 48 -8.57 -5.68 -0.54
CA GLY A 48 -9.74 -6.53 -0.30
C GLY A 48 -10.03 -6.83 1.19
N SER A 49 -9.21 -6.31 2.11
CA SER A 49 -9.38 -6.52 3.55
C SER A 49 -10.35 -5.51 4.18
N THR A 50 -11.01 -5.90 5.26
CA THR A 50 -12.05 -5.09 5.93
C THR A 50 -11.59 -3.70 6.39
N ASN A 51 -10.31 -3.55 6.70
CA ASN A 51 -9.76 -2.34 7.33
C ASN A 51 -8.94 -1.46 6.37
N VAL A 52 -8.99 -1.76 5.07
CA VAL A 52 -8.27 -1.04 4.04
C VAL A 52 -9.24 -0.61 2.95
N PHE A 53 -9.25 0.68 2.64
CA PHE A 53 -10.04 1.25 1.55
C PHE A 53 -9.14 1.48 0.35
N SER A 54 -9.46 0.86 -0.77
CA SER A 54 -8.71 0.99 -2.02
C SER A 54 -9.43 1.90 -3.01
N ALA A 55 -8.67 2.75 -3.69
CA ALA A 55 -9.13 3.50 -4.86
C ALA A 55 -8.46 2.90 -6.10
N ASP A 56 -9.24 2.39 -7.04
CA ASP A 56 -8.73 1.78 -8.27
C ASP A 56 -8.07 2.83 -9.16
N GLU A 57 -7.01 2.44 -9.89
CA GLU A 57 -6.27 3.35 -10.77
C GLU A 57 -6.92 3.43 -12.17
N PRO A 58 -7.64 4.52 -12.51
CA PRO A 58 -8.36 4.62 -13.78
C PRO A 58 -7.47 4.64 -15.02
N ASP A 59 -6.22 5.10 -14.90
CA ASP A 59 -5.39 5.40 -16.07
C ASP A 59 -4.51 4.22 -16.53
N GLY A 60 -4.38 3.15 -15.73
CA GLY A 60 -3.58 1.96 -16.07
C GLY A 60 -2.10 2.24 -16.37
N ARG A 61 -1.59 3.44 -16.04
CA ARG A 61 -0.21 3.88 -16.28
C ARG A 61 0.76 3.42 -15.21
N ALA A 62 0.26 3.24 -13.98
CA ALA A 62 1.03 2.71 -12.86
C ALA A 62 1.07 1.18 -12.94
N TRP A 63 2.19 0.59 -12.54
CA TRP A 63 2.26 -0.87 -12.34
C TRP A 63 1.54 -1.27 -11.04
N PHE A 64 1.42 -0.31 -10.11
CA PHE A 64 0.69 -0.47 -8.88
C PHE A 64 -0.84 -0.42 -9.14
N PRO A 65 -1.63 -1.37 -8.61
CA PRO A 65 -3.01 -1.60 -9.05
C PRO A 65 -4.05 -0.59 -8.52
N PHE A 66 -3.66 0.35 -7.66
CA PHE A 66 -4.56 1.29 -7.00
C PHE A 66 -3.99 2.71 -7.07
N SER A 67 -4.81 3.74 -7.24
CA SER A 67 -4.35 5.12 -7.05
C SER A 67 -3.94 5.37 -5.59
N SER A 68 -4.68 4.77 -4.65
CA SER A 68 -4.37 4.84 -3.22
C SER A 68 -4.95 3.70 -2.39
N LEU A 69 -4.33 3.45 -1.24
CA LEU A 69 -4.77 2.57 -0.17
C LEU A 69 -4.83 3.36 1.14
N LEU A 70 -5.98 3.37 1.79
CA LEU A 70 -6.19 3.98 3.10
C LEU A 70 -6.36 2.89 4.16
N PHE A 71 -5.47 2.86 5.13
CA PHE A 71 -5.45 1.91 6.24
C PHE A 71 -6.10 2.56 7.47
N SER A 72 -7.37 2.22 7.74
CA SER A 72 -8.13 2.86 8.82
C SER A 72 -7.66 2.50 10.22
N GLU A 73 -7.01 1.35 10.41
CA GLU A 73 -6.46 0.95 11.71
C GLU A 73 -5.13 1.63 12.05
N VAL A 74 -4.40 2.11 11.04
CA VAL A 74 -3.09 2.75 11.24
C VAL A 74 -3.23 4.10 11.96
N GLY A 75 -4.38 4.79 11.81
CA GLY A 75 -4.68 6.03 12.53
C GLY A 75 -5.16 5.85 13.98
N SER A 76 -5.54 4.63 14.40
CA SER A 76 -6.18 4.41 15.70
C SER A 76 -5.20 4.17 16.86
N SER A 77 -3.91 4.04 16.59
CA SER A 77 -2.90 3.72 17.62
C SER A 77 -2.03 4.92 18.07
N ALA A 78 -2.57 6.15 17.98
CA ALA A 78 -1.93 7.38 18.50
C ALA A 78 -2.66 7.98 19.72
N ARG A 79 -3.46 7.19 20.45
CA ARG A 79 -4.15 7.66 21.66
C ARG A 79 -4.32 6.55 22.72
N HIS A 80 -3.29 6.31 23.52
CA HIS A 80 -3.41 6.16 24.98
C HIS A 80 -2.04 6.14 25.67
#